data_AF-A0A2L2YV14-F1
#
_entry.id   AF-A0A2L2YV14-F1
#
_cell.length_a   1.000
_cell.length_b   1.000
_cell.length_c   1.000
_cell.angle_alpha   90.00
_cell.angle_beta   90.00
_cell.angle_gamma   90.00
#
_symmetry.space_group_name_H-M   'P 1'
#
loop_
_entity.id
_entity.type
_entity.pdbx_description
1 polymer ?
#
loop_
_entity_poly.entity_id
_entity_poly.type
_entity_poly.pdbx_seq_one_letter_code
_entity_poly.pdbx_strand_id
1 'polypeptide(L)'
;PMQRVVVFNKTREVYVGARNSIYHFDSDLRLKDKVSTGPKLDNINCLHPSYPCEEHQKKPTDDDTRILDVIHHPDLPLLLSCGTLYQGLCQVRPLLDMASNHFSWVKPYNETVGFTAGRESTVAFLTNGYGGNPSLFSAVTYDDRPLEYTPDSVSSKVLVTRDGGFAWEYSHSSDVTFTGVNFDNNFKPNYKVEYFTGFAYEDFAYFLTTQRISIESENYETR
;
A
#
# COMPACT_ATOMS: atom_id res chain seq x y z
N PRO A 1 -3.29 -14.22 11.08
CA PRO A 1 -3.93 -13.13 11.85
C PRO A 1 -4.68 -12.19 10.89
N MET A 2 -5.85 -11.68 11.28
CA MET A 2 -6.56 -10.64 10.51
C MET A 2 -5.87 -9.29 10.71
N GLN A 3 -5.76 -8.49 9.66
CA GLN A 3 -4.93 -7.27 9.65
C GLN A 3 -5.69 -6.04 9.18
N ARG A 4 -6.49 -6.17 8.12
CA ARG A 4 -7.27 -5.08 7.53
C ARG A 4 -8.67 -5.57 7.19
N VAL A 5 -9.64 -4.67 7.27
CA VAL A 5 -11.04 -4.94 6.92
C VAL A 5 -11.57 -3.75 6.14
N VAL A 6 -12.28 -4.01 5.05
CA VAL A 6 -13.03 -2.99 4.30
C VAL A 6 -14.43 -3.51 3.98
N VAL A 7 -15.41 -2.62 4.02
CA VAL A 7 -16.81 -2.93 3.71
C VAL A 7 -17.18 -2.23 2.42
N PHE A 8 -17.68 -2.98 1.44
CA PHE A 8 -18.19 -2.35 0.22
C PHE A 8 -19.60 -1.82 0.46
N ASN A 9 -19.71 -0.50 0.60
CA ASN A 9 -20.95 0.14 1.04
C ASN A 9 -22.19 -0.17 0.21
N LYS A 10 -22.05 -0.45 -1.11
CA LYS A 10 -23.20 -0.74 -1.99
C LYS A 10 -23.87 -2.09 -1.68
N THR A 11 -23.09 -3.14 -1.41
CA THR A 11 -23.60 -4.50 -1.17
C THR A 11 -23.49 -4.93 0.30
N ARG A 12 -22.79 -4.15 1.13
CA ARG A 12 -22.45 -4.47 2.52
C ARG A 12 -21.59 -5.73 2.68
N GLU A 13 -20.98 -6.20 1.59
CA GLU A 13 -20.00 -7.29 1.61
C GLU A 13 -18.71 -6.85 2.30
N VAL A 14 -18.05 -7.79 2.96
CA VAL A 14 -16.90 -7.53 3.83
C VAL A 14 -15.68 -8.25 3.27
N TYR A 15 -14.59 -7.51 3.12
CA TYR A 15 -13.29 -8.05 2.69
C TYR A 15 -12.31 -7.94 3.84
N VAL A 16 -11.62 -9.04 4.14
CA VAL A 16 -10.69 -9.13 5.25
C VAL A 16 -9.32 -9.56 4.74
N GLY A 17 -8.36 -8.67 4.89
CA GLY A 17 -6.95 -8.90 4.63
C GLY A 17 -6.31 -9.56 5.84
N ALA A 18 -5.59 -10.64 5.59
CA ALA A 18 -4.89 -11.41 6.60
C ALA A 18 -3.54 -11.85 6.07
N ARG A 19 -2.72 -12.40 6.96
CA ARG A 19 -1.48 -13.06 6.57
C ARG A 19 -1.76 -14.14 5.52
N ASN A 20 -1.09 -14.04 4.38
CA ASN A 20 -1.11 -14.95 3.25
C ASN A 20 -2.49 -15.15 2.61
N SER A 21 -3.50 -14.35 2.94
CA SER A 21 -4.86 -14.57 2.45
C SER A 21 -5.73 -13.32 2.49
N ILE A 22 -6.67 -13.25 1.55
CA ILE A 22 -7.79 -12.31 1.57
C ILE A 22 -9.08 -13.13 1.63
N TYR A 23 -9.98 -12.77 2.53
CA TYR A 23 -11.29 -13.39 2.71
C TYR A 23 -12.39 -12.44 2.24
N HIS A 24 -13.42 -12.98 1.64
CA HIS A 24 -14.60 -12.26 1.19
C HIS A 24 -15.84 -12.87 1.85
N PHE A 25 -16.62 -12.03 2.52
CA PHE A 25 -17.85 -12.41 3.20
C PHE A 25 -19.05 -11.64 2.64
N ASP A 26 -20.22 -12.27 2.69
CA ASP A 26 -21.49 -11.58 2.46
C ASP A 26 -21.84 -10.61 3.60
N SER A 27 -22.99 -9.93 3.49
CA SER A 27 -23.49 -8.99 4.50
C SER A 27 -23.82 -9.63 5.86
N ASP A 28 -24.02 -10.95 5.88
CA ASP A 28 -24.31 -11.75 7.08
C ASP A 28 -23.03 -12.41 7.65
N LEU A 29 -21.85 -11.99 7.16
CA LEU A 29 -20.54 -12.54 7.51
C LEU A 29 -20.37 -14.03 7.18
N ARG A 30 -21.11 -14.55 6.19
CA ARG A 30 -20.86 -15.89 5.65
C ARG A 30 -19.74 -15.82 4.62
N LEU A 31 -18.77 -16.73 4.75
CA LEU A 31 -17.63 -16.80 3.84
C LEU A 31 -18.10 -17.15 2.43
N LYS A 32 -17.80 -16.28 1.46
CA LYS A 32 -18.04 -16.50 0.03
C LYS A 32 -16.77 -17.06 -0.62
N ASP A 33 -15.66 -16.34 -0.48
CA ASP A 33 -14.41 -16.67 -1.18
C ASP A 33 -13.18 -16.49 -0.28
N LYS A 34 -12.11 -17.19 -0.65
CA LYS A 34 -10.77 -17.04 -0.07
C LYS A 34 -9.71 -17.08 -1.17
N VAL A 35 -8.83 -16.09 -1.17
CA VAL A 35 -7.69 -16.01 -2.07
C VAL A 35 -6.40 -16.14 -1.27
N SER A 36 -5.44 -16.92 -1.76
CA SER A 36 -4.09 -17.00 -1.20
C SER A 36 -3.19 -15.92 -1.79
N THR A 37 -2.54 -15.14 -0.94
CA THR A 37 -1.54 -14.13 -1.35
C THR A 37 -0.11 -14.57 -1.07
N GLY A 38 0.09 -15.56 -0.18
CA GLY A 38 1.40 -16.11 0.14
C GLY A 38 1.33 -17.45 0.87
N PRO A 39 2.46 -17.93 1.42
CA PRO A 39 3.79 -17.33 1.30
C PRO A 39 4.33 -17.43 -0.14
N LYS A 40 5.30 -16.59 -0.49
CA LYS A 40 6.01 -16.63 -1.79
C LYS A 40 7.51 -16.49 -1.58
N LEU A 41 8.31 -16.85 -2.58
CA LEU A 41 9.75 -16.63 -2.56
C LEU A 41 10.05 -15.14 -2.73
N ASP A 42 10.66 -14.53 -1.72
CA ASP A 42 10.99 -13.10 -1.71
C ASP A 42 12.32 -12.84 -0.99
N ASN A 43 12.89 -11.66 -1.22
CA ASN A 43 14.05 -11.12 -0.51
C ASN A 43 13.92 -9.59 -0.44
N ILE A 44 14.32 -8.99 0.68
CA ILE A 44 14.27 -7.53 0.87
C ILE A 44 15.10 -6.74 -0.17
N ASN A 45 16.09 -7.37 -0.78
CA ASN A 45 16.94 -6.77 -1.80
C ASN A 45 16.45 -7.05 -3.23
N CYS A 46 15.29 -7.68 -3.40
CA CYS A 46 14.74 -7.99 -4.72
C CYS A 46 13.45 -7.23 -5.00
N LEU A 47 13.23 -6.89 -6.27
CA LEU A 47 11.93 -6.48 -6.78
C LEU A 47 11.00 -7.68 -7.00
N HIS A 48 9.80 -7.40 -7.53
CA HIS A 48 8.83 -8.42 -7.96
C HIS A 48 9.46 -9.48 -8.86
N PRO A 49 9.01 -10.75 -8.84
CA PRO A 49 9.59 -11.84 -9.64
C PRO A 49 9.66 -11.62 -11.15
N SER A 50 8.94 -10.64 -11.70
CA SER A 50 9.09 -10.20 -13.09
C SER A 50 10.42 -9.48 -13.38
N TYR A 51 11.20 -9.16 -12.36
CA TYR A 51 12.53 -8.54 -12.48
C TYR A 51 13.63 -9.53 -12.05
N PRO A 52 14.80 -9.51 -12.71
CA PRO A 52 15.94 -10.34 -12.33
C PRO A 52 16.46 -9.95 -10.94
N CYS A 53 16.86 -10.95 -10.17
CA CYS A 53 17.49 -10.81 -8.84
C CYS A 53 18.09 -12.17 -8.46
N GLU A 54 19.18 -12.53 -9.10
CA GLU A 54 19.85 -13.85 -8.96
C GLU A 54 20.94 -13.83 -7.89
N GLU A 55 21.47 -12.63 -7.63
CA GLU A 55 22.51 -12.32 -6.65
C GLU A 55 22.03 -12.44 -5.19
N HIS A 56 20.72 -12.50 -4.95
CA HIS A 56 20.13 -12.57 -3.62
C HIS A 56 19.29 -13.84 -3.43
N GLN A 57 19.59 -14.59 -2.38
CA GLN A 57 18.85 -15.81 -2.05
C GLN A 57 17.43 -15.48 -1.57
N LYS A 58 16.43 -15.85 -2.37
CA LYS A 58 15.00 -15.73 -2.01
C LYS A 58 14.57 -16.84 -1.07
N LYS A 59 13.68 -16.54 -0.13
CA LYS A 59 13.14 -17.50 0.85
C LYS A 59 11.61 -17.40 0.92
N PRO A 60 10.90 -18.48 1.28
CA PRO A 60 9.48 -18.40 1.56
C PRO A 60 9.21 -17.34 2.64
N THR A 61 8.48 -16.31 2.26
CA THR A 61 8.17 -15.15 3.10
C THR A 61 6.65 -14.98 3.13
N ASP A 62 6.13 -14.70 4.32
CA ASP A 62 4.70 -14.42 4.51
C ASP A 62 4.33 -13.07 3.90
N ASP A 63 3.11 -12.97 3.37
CA ASP A 63 2.51 -11.75 2.90
C ASP A 63 1.52 -11.20 3.93
N ASP A 64 1.88 -10.13 4.62
CA ASP A 64 0.99 -9.44 5.55
C ASP A 64 0.27 -8.30 4.83
N THR A 65 -1.08 -8.30 4.85
CA THR A 65 -1.89 -7.26 4.24
C THR A 65 -1.72 -5.95 5.02
N ARG A 66 -1.17 -4.92 4.37
CA ARG A 66 -0.92 -3.59 4.95
C ARG A 66 -1.96 -2.57 4.56
N ILE A 67 -2.47 -2.67 3.34
CA ILE A 67 -3.51 -1.80 2.78
C ILE A 67 -4.59 -2.70 2.19
N LEU A 68 -5.85 -2.38 2.50
CA LEU A 68 -7.01 -3.01 1.88
C LEU A 68 -8.11 -1.94 1.76
N ASP A 69 -8.49 -1.60 0.54
CA ASP A 69 -9.49 -0.55 0.30
C ASP A 69 -10.28 -0.85 -0.99
N VAL A 70 -11.38 -0.14 -1.21
CA VAL A 70 -12.21 -0.27 -2.41
C VAL A 70 -12.03 0.95 -3.30
N ILE A 71 -11.54 0.73 -4.51
CA ILE A 71 -11.53 1.73 -5.56
C ILE A 71 -12.90 1.73 -6.23
N HIS A 72 -13.63 2.81 -6.02
CA HIS A 72 -14.95 3.03 -6.59
C HIS A 72 -14.86 3.48 -8.05
N HIS A 73 -14.77 2.53 -8.98
CA HIS A 73 -15.01 2.80 -10.39
C HIS A 73 -16.52 2.65 -10.69
N PRO A 74 -17.15 3.51 -11.52
CA PRO A 74 -18.56 3.42 -11.84
C PRO A 74 -18.99 2.04 -12.36
N ASP A 75 -18.19 1.48 -13.27
CA ASP A 75 -18.53 0.22 -13.96
C ASP A 75 -17.89 -1.03 -13.36
N LEU A 76 -16.76 -0.90 -12.67
CA LEU A 76 -15.95 -2.03 -12.22
C LEU A 76 -15.27 -1.73 -10.89
N PRO A 77 -15.98 -1.86 -9.74
CA PRO A 77 -15.35 -1.63 -8.45
C PRO A 77 -14.23 -2.65 -8.21
N LEU A 78 -13.09 -2.16 -7.73
CA LEU A 78 -11.88 -2.96 -7.52
C LEU A 78 -11.53 -3.00 -6.03
N LEU A 79 -11.14 -4.18 -5.54
CA LEU A 79 -10.41 -4.32 -4.29
C LEU A 79 -8.94 -3.97 -4.53
N LEU A 80 -8.45 -2.95 -3.86
CA LEU A 80 -7.03 -2.66 -3.75
C LEU A 80 -6.46 -3.40 -2.54
N SER A 81 -5.38 -4.15 -2.73
CA SER A 81 -4.66 -4.82 -1.64
C SER A 81 -3.17 -4.63 -1.81
N CYS A 82 -2.49 -4.15 -0.78
CA CYS A 82 -1.02 -4.05 -0.77
C CYS A 82 -0.47 -4.84 0.42
N GLY A 83 0.52 -5.69 0.13
CA GLY A 83 1.10 -6.63 1.08
C GLY A 83 2.48 -6.21 1.57
N THR A 84 3.21 -7.14 2.18
CA THR A 84 4.63 -6.94 2.57
C THR A 84 5.62 -7.54 1.58
N LEU A 85 5.14 -8.42 0.69
CA LEU A 85 5.98 -9.00 -0.36
C LEU A 85 6.36 -7.97 -1.42
N TYR A 86 7.49 -8.23 -2.08
CA TYR A 86 7.89 -7.54 -3.31
C TYR A 86 7.96 -6.03 -3.14
N GLN A 87 8.62 -5.57 -2.07
CA GLN A 87 8.73 -4.15 -1.72
C GLN A 87 7.39 -3.45 -1.46
N GLY A 88 6.35 -4.21 -1.08
CA GLY A 88 5.03 -3.67 -0.76
C GLY A 88 4.28 -3.17 -1.99
N LEU A 89 4.33 -3.95 -3.06
CA LEU A 89 3.51 -3.74 -4.24
C LEU A 89 2.04 -4.03 -3.96
N CYS A 90 1.19 -3.28 -4.66
CA CYS A 90 -0.24 -3.46 -4.62
C CYS A 90 -0.72 -4.37 -5.76
N GLN A 91 -1.85 -5.01 -5.53
CA GLN A 91 -2.65 -5.70 -6.54
C GLN A 91 -4.08 -5.15 -6.53
N VAL A 92 -4.73 -5.18 -7.68
CA VAL A 92 -6.15 -4.86 -7.83
C VAL A 92 -6.92 -6.06 -8.32
N ARG A 93 -8.14 -6.23 -7.80
CA ARG A 93 -9.04 -7.36 -8.12
C ARG A 93 -10.47 -6.87 -8.31
N PRO A 94 -11.20 -7.29 -9.35
CA PRO A 94 -12.63 -7.00 -9.46
C PRO A 94 -13.42 -7.56 -8.27
N LEU A 95 -14.27 -6.74 -7.63
CA LEU A 95 -15.09 -7.21 -6.51
C LEU A 95 -16.10 -8.30 -6.92
N LEU A 96 -16.55 -8.27 -8.18
CA LEU A 96 -17.50 -9.23 -8.74
C LEU A 96 -16.88 -10.60 -9.03
N ASP A 97 -15.55 -10.72 -9.01
CA ASP A 97 -14.83 -11.94 -9.38
C ASP A 97 -13.68 -12.24 -8.40
N MET A 98 -14.02 -12.24 -7.10
CA MET A 98 -13.05 -12.55 -6.04
C MET A 98 -12.55 -14.00 -6.06
N ALA A 99 -13.40 -14.93 -6.51
CA ALA A 99 -13.14 -16.35 -6.55
C ALA A 99 -12.07 -16.72 -7.60
N SER A 100 -11.99 -15.96 -8.68
CA SER A 100 -10.98 -16.22 -9.70
C SER A 100 -9.59 -15.83 -9.20
N ASN A 101 -8.56 -16.43 -9.78
CA ASN A 101 -7.19 -15.93 -9.62
C ASN A 101 -6.91 -14.72 -10.53
N HIS A 102 -7.94 -14.01 -11.01
CA HIS A 102 -7.77 -12.82 -11.83
C HIS A 102 -7.51 -11.60 -10.95
N PHE A 103 -6.26 -11.20 -10.91
CA PHE A 103 -5.82 -9.92 -10.34
C PHE A 103 -4.76 -9.32 -11.23
N SER A 104 -4.51 -8.04 -11.05
CA SER A 104 -3.42 -7.32 -11.71
C SER A 104 -2.52 -6.70 -10.66
N TRP A 105 -1.22 -6.95 -10.77
CA TRP A 105 -0.23 -6.18 -10.04
C TRP A 105 -0.27 -4.73 -10.52
N VAL A 106 -0.19 -3.80 -9.57
CA VAL A 106 0.10 -2.40 -9.87
C VAL A 106 1.60 -2.32 -10.14
N LYS A 107 1.96 -2.16 -11.42
CA LYS A 107 3.34 -2.30 -11.89
C LYS A 107 4.20 -1.13 -11.37
N PRO A 108 5.41 -1.40 -10.85
CA PRO A 108 6.30 -0.32 -10.41
C PRO A 108 7.06 0.36 -11.54
N TYR A 109 7.17 -0.26 -12.73
CA TYR A 109 7.94 0.29 -13.87
C TYR A 109 9.39 0.73 -13.53
N ASN A 110 10.02 0.10 -12.52
CA ASN A 110 11.31 0.49 -11.94
C ASN A 110 11.33 1.88 -11.28
N GLU A 111 10.17 2.38 -10.85
CA GLU A 111 10.00 3.63 -10.12
C GLU A 111 9.58 3.36 -8.66
N THR A 112 10.11 4.14 -7.73
CA THR A 112 9.73 4.08 -6.30
C THR A 112 8.27 4.40 -6.07
N VAL A 113 7.63 5.13 -6.99
CA VAL A 113 6.20 5.48 -6.97
C VAL A 113 5.32 4.24 -6.87
N GLY A 114 5.74 3.11 -7.44
CA GLY A 114 4.99 1.85 -7.39
C GLY A 114 4.88 1.22 -6.00
N PHE A 115 5.86 1.45 -5.13
CA PHE A 115 5.87 0.88 -3.78
C PHE A 115 4.99 1.70 -2.84
N THR A 116 4.13 1.03 -2.08
CA THR A 116 3.08 1.72 -1.31
C THR A 116 2.93 1.19 0.12
N ALA A 117 3.49 0.01 0.39
CA ALA A 117 3.44 -0.61 1.72
C ALA A 117 4.83 -1.04 2.20
N GLY A 118 4.94 -1.32 3.49
CA GLY A 118 6.16 -1.87 4.08
C GLY A 118 5.94 -2.84 5.22
N ARG A 119 7.04 -3.37 5.73
CA ARG A 119 7.08 -4.37 6.81
C ARG A 119 6.91 -3.72 8.19
N GLU A 120 7.17 -2.42 8.29
CA GLU A 120 6.83 -1.58 9.43
C GLU A 120 5.48 -0.89 9.21
N SER A 121 5.10 0.07 10.06
CA SER A 121 3.77 0.66 10.02
C SER A 121 3.43 1.25 8.63
N THR A 122 2.18 1.06 8.20
CA THR A 122 1.66 1.57 6.93
C THR A 122 0.22 1.98 7.15
N VAL A 123 -0.10 3.22 6.83
CA VAL A 123 -1.45 3.77 6.86
C VAL A 123 -1.77 4.27 5.46
N ALA A 124 -2.93 3.89 4.93
CA ALA A 124 -3.41 4.45 3.67
C ALA A 124 -4.93 4.51 3.64
N PHE A 125 -5.45 5.47 2.90
CA PHE A 125 -6.89 5.64 2.66
C PHE A 125 -7.12 6.35 1.32
N LEU A 126 -8.23 6.00 0.66
CA LEU A 126 -8.67 6.67 -0.56
C LEU A 126 -9.57 7.86 -0.24
N THR A 127 -9.29 9.01 -0.85
CA THR A 127 -10.16 10.20 -0.83
C THR A 127 -9.93 11.05 -2.08
N ASN A 128 -10.65 12.15 -2.22
CA ASN A 128 -10.40 13.11 -3.30
C ASN A 128 -9.09 13.85 -3.04
N GLY A 129 -8.20 13.80 -4.02
CA GLY A 129 -6.92 14.52 -4.01
C GLY A 129 -6.91 15.71 -4.97
N TYR A 130 -5.74 16.01 -5.51
CA TYR A 130 -5.53 17.11 -6.44
C TYR A 130 -6.49 17.04 -7.64
N GLY A 131 -7.15 18.17 -7.92
CA GLY A 131 -8.13 18.27 -9.01
C GLY A 131 -9.42 17.47 -8.79
N GLY A 132 -9.70 16.99 -7.57
CA GLY A 132 -10.87 16.17 -7.25
C GLY A 132 -10.75 14.71 -7.67
N ASN A 133 -9.56 14.27 -8.12
CA ASN A 133 -9.34 12.89 -8.54
C ASN A 133 -9.23 11.95 -7.33
N PRO A 134 -9.85 10.76 -7.37
CA PRO A 134 -9.64 9.73 -6.35
C PRO A 134 -8.15 9.39 -6.24
N SER A 135 -7.59 9.66 -5.06
CA SER A 135 -6.17 9.51 -4.77
C SER A 135 -5.98 8.66 -3.51
N LEU A 136 -4.95 7.82 -3.53
CA LEU A 136 -4.48 7.09 -2.38
C LEU A 136 -3.49 7.98 -1.62
N PHE A 137 -3.87 8.37 -0.41
CA PHE A 137 -2.95 8.95 0.55
C PHE A 137 -2.31 7.79 1.31
N SER A 138 -0.99 7.70 1.29
CA SER A 138 -0.25 6.62 1.94
C SER A 138 0.90 7.17 2.76
N ALA A 139 1.13 6.55 3.90
CA ALA A 139 2.25 6.85 4.78
C ALA A 139 2.91 5.55 5.25
N VAL A 140 4.24 5.48 5.11
CA VAL A 140 5.00 4.25 5.28
C VAL A 140 6.21 4.50 6.15
N THR A 141 6.36 3.72 7.22
CA THR A 141 7.57 3.71 8.03
C THR A 141 8.70 3.04 7.26
N TYR A 142 9.89 3.62 7.31
CA TYR A 142 11.08 3.00 6.75
C TYR A 142 11.39 1.67 7.46
N ASP A 143 11.48 0.59 6.67
CA ASP A 143 11.60 -0.79 7.13
C ASP A 143 12.97 -1.41 6.78
N ASP A 144 14.01 -0.57 6.71
CA ASP A 144 15.41 -0.94 6.47
C ASP A 144 15.68 -1.63 5.11
N ARG A 145 14.74 -1.52 4.17
CA ARG A 145 14.95 -1.95 2.77
C ARG A 145 15.98 -1.05 2.05
N PRO A 146 16.52 -1.50 0.90
CA PRO A 146 17.36 -0.66 0.05
C PRO A 146 16.70 0.70 -0.27
N LEU A 147 17.50 1.77 -0.27
CA LEU A 147 17.00 3.13 -0.41
C LEU A 147 16.30 3.36 -1.76
N GLU A 148 16.76 2.69 -2.80
CA GLU A 148 16.17 2.69 -4.14
C GLU A 148 14.78 2.04 -4.22
N TYR A 149 14.38 1.25 -3.21
CA TYR A 149 13.05 0.62 -3.12
C TYR A 149 12.18 1.26 -2.05
N THR A 150 12.66 2.36 -1.45
CA THR A 150 11.98 3.04 -0.37
C THR A 150 10.90 3.96 -0.93
N PRO A 151 9.62 3.72 -0.60
CA PRO A 151 8.56 4.65 -0.97
C PRO A 151 8.76 5.98 -0.21
N ASP A 152 8.07 7.02 -0.67
CA ASP A 152 7.95 8.24 0.11
C ASP A 152 7.32 7.97 1.47
N SER A 153 7.74 8.76 2.46
CA SER A 153 7.27 8.61 3.84
C SER A 153 5.79 8.97 3.95
N VAL A 154 5.36 9.99 3.19
CA VAL A 154 3.95 10.32 2.95
C VAL A 154 3.79 10.69 1.47
N SER A 155 2.78 10.18 0.79
CA SER A 155 2.50 10.54 -0.61
C SER A 155 1.02 10.47 -0.96
N SER A 156 0.65 11.20 -2.02
CA SER A 156 -0.65 11.09 -2.69
C SER A 156 -0.44 10.57 -4.10
N LYS A 157 -1.12 9.48 -4.45
CA LYS A 157 -0.97 8.79 -5.74
C LYS A 157 -2.32 8.53 -6.40
N VAL A 158 -2.38 8.60 -7.72
CA VAL A 158 -3.53 8.20 -8.53
C VAL A 158 -3.25 6.86 -9.21
N LEU A 159 -4.26 5.99 -9.25
CA LEU A 159 -4.17 4.74 -9.98
C LEU A 159 -4.52 5.00 -11.45
N VAL A 160 -3.58 4.77 -12.35
CA VAL A 160 -3.76 4.97 -13.78
C VAL A 160 -3.72 3.64 -14.53
N THR A 161 -4.32 3.63 -15.72
CA THR A 161 -4.16 2.52 -16.67
C THR A 161 -3.00 2.82 -17.61
N ARG A 162 -2.00 1.94 -17.64
CA ARG A 162 -0.79 2.08 -18.48
C ARG A 162 -0.42 0.72 -19.08
N ASP A 163 -0.18 0.68 -20.37
CA ASP A 163 0.18 -0.53 -21.15
C ASP A 163 -0.71 -1.75 -20.87
N GLY A 164 -2.03 -1.53 -20.79
CA GLY A 164 -3.01 -2.58 -20.50
C GLY A 164 -2.94 -3.15 -19.07
N GLY A 165 -2.27 -2.47 -18.14
CA GLY A 165 -2.25 -2.78 -16.72
C GLY A 165 -2.45 -1.54 -15.85
N PHE A 166 -2.20 -1.67 -14.56
CA PHE A 166 -2.33 -0.58 -13.59
C PHE A 166 -0.96 -0.10 -13.12
N ALA A 167 -0.83 1.19 -12.84
CA ALA A 167 0.33 1.78 -12.18
C ALA A 167 -0.06 2.95 -11.29
N TRP A 168 0.84 3.28 -10.37
CA TRP A 168 0.74 4.48 -9.56
C TRP A 168 1.47 5.63 -10.25
N GLU A 169 0.85 6.79 -10.25
CA GLU A 169 1.49 8.07 -10.53
C GLU A 169 1.25 8.99 -9.35
N TYR A 170 2.15 9.94 -9.08
CA TYR A 170 1.87 11.00 -8.12
C TYR A 170 0.61 11.77 -8.55
N SER A 171 -0.27 12.09 -7.61
CA SER A 171 -1.50 12.86 -7.90
C SER A 171 -1.22 14.20 -8.58
N HIS A 172 -0.02 14.74 -8.33
CA HIS A 172 0.56 15.85 -9.06
C HIS A 172 2.08 15.69 -9.11
N SER A 173 2.68 15.95 -10.27
CA SER A 173 4.13 15.96 -10.50
C SER A 173 4.49 17.01 -11.56
N SER A 174 5.58 17.73 -11.33
CA SER A 174 6.21 18.69 -12.24
C SER A 174 7.74 18.47 -12.22
N ASP A 175 8.49 19.30 -12.96
CA ASP A 175 9.95 19.20 -13.02
C ASP A 175 10.65 19.44 -11.67
N VAL A 176 9.98 20.10 -10.73
CA VAL A 176 10.57 20.54 -9.44
C VAL A 176 9.87 19.97 -8.21
N THR A 177 8.62 19.54 -8.34
CA THR A 177 7.80 19.13 -7.19
C THR A 177 6.87 18.00 -7.55
N PHE A 178 6.61 17.13 -6.60
CA PHE A 178 5.60 16.09 -6.70
C PHE A 178 4.89 15.93 -5.36
N THR A 179 3.79 15.18 -5.35
CA THR A 179 2.93 14.94 -4.18
C THR A 179 3.48 13.81 -3.29
N GLY A 180 4.75 13.93 -2.92
CA GLY A 180 5.46 13.03 -2.01
C GLY A 180 6.37 13.82 -1.09
N VAL A 181 6.46 13.38 0.16
CA VAL A 181 7.33 13.93 1.19
C VAL A 181 8.16 12.80 1.76
N ASN A 182 9.46 13.05 1.86
CA ASN A 182 10.40 12.04 2.27
C ASN A 182 11.45 12.60 3.23
N PHE A 183 11.94 11.76 4.13
CA PHE A 183 13.11 12.07 4.95
C PHE A 183 14.37 11.96 4.10
N ASP A 184 15.36 12.80 4.41
CA ASP A 184 16.70 12.65 3.85
C ASP A 184 17.25 11.25 4.16
N ASN A 185 17.88 10.63 3.16
CA ASN A 185 18.35 9.25 3.23
C ASN A 185 19.34 9.02 4.38
N ASN A 186 20.09 10.05 4.81
CA ASN A 186 21.03 9.96 5.92
C ASN A 186 20.32 9.78 7.28
N PHE A 187 19.06 10.19 7.40
CA PHE A 187 18.31 10.12 8.66
C PHE A 187 17.36 8.92 8.72
N LYS A 188 16.93 8.35 7.58
CA LYS A 188 15.97 7.23 7.54
C LYS A 188 16.31 6.06 8.48
N PRO A 189 17.55 5.56 8.56
CA PRO A 189 17.87 4.43 9.44
C PRO A 189 17.72 4.76 10.93
N ASN A 190 17.87 6.03 11.31
CA ASN A 190 17.95 6.47 12.71
C ASN A 190 16.71 7.24 13.18
N TYR A 191 15.88 7.73 12.25
CA TYR A 191 14.67 8.49 12.53
C TYR A 191 13.48 7.84 11.82
N LYS A 192 12.80 6.95 12.53
CA LYS A 192 11.59 6.26 12.05
C LYS A 192 10.35 6.93 12.63
N VAL A 193 9.39 7.22 11.75
CA VAL A 193 8.05 7.69 12.13
C VAL A 193 7.11 6.50 12.10
N GLU A 194 6.37 6.29 13.19
CA GLU A 194 5.29 5.31 13.27
C GLU A 194 3.97 5.99 12.91
N TYR A 195 3.23 5.42 11.96
CA TYR A 195 1.93 5.87 11.50
C TYR A 195 0.84 4.98 12.09
N PHE A 196 -0.06 5.56 12.87
CA PHE A 196 -1.11 4.82 13.57
C PHE A 196 -2.42 4.78 12.79
N THR A 197 -2.90 5.94 12.33
CA THR A 197 -4.14 6.05 11.56
C THR A 197 -4.11 7.28 10.66
N GLY A 198 -5.08 7.36 9.75
CA GLY A 198 -5.24 8.49 8.84
C GLY A 198 -6.67 8.58 8.36
N PHE A 199 -7.09 9.80 8.05
CA PHE A 199 -8.46 10.11 7.62
C PHE A 199 -8.51 11.39 6.82
N ALA A 200 -9.55 11.51 6.00
CA ALA A 200 -9.91 12.77 5.36
C ALA A 200 -10.95 13.49 6.22
N TYR A 201 -10.78 14.80 6.37
CA TYR A 201 -11.78 15.66 6.99
C TYR A 201 -11.77 17.00 6.26
N GLU A 202 -12.97 17.41 5.80
CA GLU A 202 -13.14 18.54 4.87
C GLU A 202 -12.21 18.36 3.64
N ASP A 203 -11.38 19.35 3.33
CA ASP A 203 -10.48 19.34 2.16
C ASP A 203 -9.06 18.84 2.50
N PHE A 204 -8.87 18.20 3.66
CA PHE A 204 -7.55 17.81 4.17
C PHE A 204 -7.43 16.31 4.46
N ALA A 205 -6.21 15.80 4.27
CA ALA A 205 -5.79 14.45 4.64
C ALA A 205 -4.89 14.53 5.88
N TYR A 206 -5.23 13.76 6.91
CA TYR A 206 -4.51 13.74 8.20
C TYR A 206 -3.90 12.37 8.44
N PHE A 207 -2.74 12.36 9.10
CA PHE A 207 -2.08 11.16 9.62
C PHE A 207 -1.74 11.40 11.09
N LEU A 208 -2.09 10.45 11.95
CA LEU A 208 -1.65 10.43 13.34
C LEU A 208 -0.37 9.62 13.45
N THR A 209 0.66 10.23 14.02
CA THR A 209 2.02 9.70 14.04
C THR A 209 2.61 9.71 15.43
N THR A 210 3.57 8.81 15.68
CA THR A 210 4.48 8.89 16.82
C THR A 210 5.91 8.89 16.30
N GLN A 211 6.70 9.86 16.75
CA GLN A 211 8.09 10.05 16.30
C GLN A 211 8.95 10.66 17.41
N ARG A 212 10.28 10.58 17.28
CA ARG A 212 11.19 11.25 18.22
C ARG A 212 11.02 12.76 18.12
N ILE A 213 11.15 13.47 19.25
CA ILE A 213 11.05 14.94 19.28
C ILE A 213 12.11 15.60 18.38
N SER A 214 13.29 14.99 18.29
CA SER A 214 14.39 15.39 17.41
C SER A 214 15.22 14.16 17.05
N ILE A 215 16.17 14.31 16.13
CA ILE A 215 17.06 13.22 15.70
C ILE A 215 17.86 12.63 16.89
N GLU A 216 18.24 13.48 17.85
CA GLU A 216 19.05 13.11 19.01
C GLU A 216 18.22 12.69 20.23
N SER A 217 16.90 12.91 20.20
CA SER A 217 16.00 12.65 21.33
C SER A 217 15.68 11.16 21.48
N GLU A 218 15.70 10.65 22.71
CA GLU A 218 15.12 9.36 23.07
C GLU A 218 13.63 9.45 23.41
N ASN A 219 13.12 10.66 23.64
CA ASN A 219 11.72 10.92 23.90
C ASN A 219 10.92 10.99 22.59
N TYR A 220 9.69 10.48 22.64
CA TYR A 220 8.73 10.46 21.55
C TYR A 220 7.59 11.44 21.81
N GLU A 221 7.01 11.94 20.73
CA GLU A 221 5.79 12.73 20.73
C GLU A 221 4.82 12.23 19.68
N THR A 222 3.55 12.53 19.91
CA THR A 222 2.47 12.26 18.97
C THR A 222 2.18 13.53 18.17
N ARG A 223 2.13 13.41 16.85
CA ARG A 223 1.81 14.50 15.91
C ARG A 223 0.70 14.09 14.96
#